data_AF-A0A0B6XVA0-F1
#
_entry.id   AF-A0A0B6XVA0-F1
#
_cell.length_a   1.000
_cell.length_b   1.000
_cell.length_c   1.000
_cell.angle_alpha   90.00
_cell.angle_beta   90.00
_cell.angle_gamma   90.00
#
_symmetry.space_group_name_H-M   'P 1'
#
loop_
_entity.id
_entity.type
_entity.pdbx_description
1 polymer ?
#
loop_
_entity_poly.entity_id
_entity_poly.type
_entity_poly.pdbx_seq_one_letter_code
_entity_poly.pdbx_strand_id
1 'polypeptide(L)'
;GDQCDTGVPTSAPSFHTSPPFFILIVCVVFAAVIIISVYVYFVVIHPRKAALRRLYNLSSTDHLPNTYEQIVGSFWEIQRGQLSISNELLGNGQFGQVKKGHVKINGAKVPVAIKSLKDDASDKDKTDFLNELS
;
A
#
# COMPACT_ATOMS: atom_id res chain seq x y z
N GLY A 1 -48.96 9.37 76.16
CA GLY A 1 -48.86 8.32 75.13
C GLY A 1 -47.48 8.41 74.55
N ASP A 2 -46.70 7.38 74.83
CA ASP A 2 -45.35 7.05 74.34
C ASP A 2 -45.08 7.43 72.88
N GLN A 3 -43.83 7.77 72.56
CA GLN A 3 -42.94 6.82 71.89
C GLN A 3 -41.51 7.38 71.82
N CYS A 4 -40.57 6.55 72.26
CA CYS A 4 -39.14 6.65 72.05
C CYS A 4 -38.81 6.62 70.54
N ASP A 5 -37.62 7.06 70.12
CA ASP A 5 -36.65 6.13 69.55
C ASP A 5 -35.30 6.79 69.22
N THR A 6 -34.28 6.00 69.52
CA THR A 6 -32.84 6.18 69.41
C THR A 6 -32.32 6.11 67.97
N GLY A 7 -31.22 6.80 67.64
CA GLY A 7 -30.45 6.52 66.41
C GLY A 7 -29.25 7.44 66.17
N VAL A 8 -28.05 6.94 66.48
CA VAL A 8 -26.71 7.42 66.06
C VAL A 8 -26.24 6.48 64.93
N PRO A 9 -25.12 6.70 64.21
CA PRO A 9 -24.69 7.80 63.32
C PRO A 9 -24.50 7.31 61.86
N THR A 10 -24.56 8.17 60.84
CA THR A 10 -23.95 7.83 59.54
C THR A 10 -23.36 9.05 58.84
N SER A 11 -22.03 9.15 58.91
CA SER A 11 -21.24 9.98 58.00
C SER A 11 -21.55 9.59 56.56
N ALA A 12 -22.35 10.41 55.87
CA ALA A 12 -22.42 10.36 54.42
C ALA A 12 -21.09 10.90 53.86
N PRO A 13 -20.46 10.22 52.89
CA PRO A 13 -19.24 10.73 52.29
C PRO A 13 -19.60 11.98 51.49
N SER A 14 -19.07 13.13 51.90
CA SER A 14 -19.18 14.38 51.14
C SER A 14 -18.35 14.27 49.86
N PHE A 15 -18.89 13.60 48.84
CA PHE A 15 -18.44 13.70 47.45
C PHE A 15 -18.99 14.99 46.84
N HIS A 16 -18.59 16.14 47.39
CA HIS A 16 -18.91 17.43 46.80
C HIS A 16 -17.81 17.88 45.84
N THR A 17 -18.03 17.50 44.59
CA THR A 17 -18.06 18.43 43.44
C THR A 17 -16.74 19.14 43.12
N SER A 18 -15.88 18.42 42.41
CA SER A 18 -14.96 19.07 41.44
C SER A 18 -15.77 19.91 40.45
N PRO A 19 -15.28 21.05 39.94
CA PRO A 19 -16.04 21.88 39.00
C PRO A 19 -16.09 21.16 37.62
N PRO A 20 -17.23 20.56 37.23
CA PRO A 20 -17.32 19.76 35.99
C PRO A 20 -17.24 20.65 34.74
N PHE A 21 -17.48 21.95 34.90
CA PHE A 21 -17.56 22.90 33.79
C PHE A 21 -16.24 23.11 33.06
N PHE A 22 -15.11 23.19 33.78
CA PHE A 22 -13.80 23.37 33.13
C PHE A 22 -13.40 22.14 32.30
N ILE A 23 -13.70 20.94 32.81
CA ILE A 23 -13.44 19.68 32.11
C ILE A 23 -14.31 19.59 30.85
N LEU A 24 -15.60 19.93 30.95
CA LEU A 24 -16.49 19.96 29.79
C LEU A 24 -16.04 20.97 28.73
N ILE A 25 -15.61 22.17 29.13
CA ILE A 25 -15.10 23.20 28.20
C ILE A 25 -13.85 22.69 27.48
N VAL A 26 -12.88 22.11 28.20
CA VAL A 26 -11.67 21.54 27.60
C VAL A 26 -12.00 20.42 26.62
N CYS A 27 -12.92 19.52 26.98
CA CYS A 27 -13.38 18.44 26.09
C CYS A 27 -14.02 18.98 24.79
N VAL A 28 -14.82 20.04 24.88
CA VAL A 28 -15.46 20.65 23.70
C VAL A 28 -14.43 21.31 22.78
N VAL A 29 -13.47 22.04 23.34
CA VAL A 29 -12.39 22.66 22.56
C VAL A 29 -11.55 21.60 21.87
N PHE A 30 -11.19 20.54 22.60
CA PHE A 30 -10.41 19.44 22.03
C PHE A 30 -11.17 18.71 20.92
N ALA A 31 -12.46 18.44 21.10
CA ALA A 31 -13.31 17.86 20.07
C ALA A 31 -13.41 18.76 18.83
N ALA A 32 -13.56 20.08 19.01
CA ALA A 32 -13.57 21.04 17.91
C ALA A 32 -12.25 21.03 17.12
N VAL A 33 -11.10 21.00 17.81
CA VAL A 33 -9.78 20.91 17.18
C VAL A 33 -9.63 19.61 16.38
N ILE A 34 -10.07 18.48 16.95
CA ILE A 34 -10.04 17.19 16.24
C ILE A 34 -10.93 17.25 14.99
N ILE A 35 -12.15 17.77 15.09
CA ILE A 35 -13.09 17.87 13.96
C ILE A 35 -12.48 18.74 12.85
N ILE A 36 -11.90 19.89 13.19
CA ILE A 36 -11.23 20.77 12.23
C ILE A 36 -10.04 20.05 11.58
N SER A 37 -9.21 19.37 12.36
CA SER A 37 -8.06 18.61 11.86
C SER A 37 -8.50 17.50 10.88
N VAL A 38 -9.55 16.75 11.23
CA VAL A 38 -10.11 15.69 10.37
C VAL A 38 -10.70 16.30 9.10
N TYR A 39 -11.44 17.39 9.20
CA TYR A 39 -11.98 18.11 8.04
C TYR A 39 -10.86 18.56 7.09
N VAL A 40 -9.81 19.19 7.61
CA VAL A 40 -8.64 19.60 6.84
C VAL A 40 -7.95 18.39 6.21
N TYR A 41 -7.79 17.28 6.95
CA TYR A 41 -7.21 16.04 6.40
C TYR A 41 -8.03 15.50 5.23
N PHE A 42 -9.36 15.40 5.37
CA PHE A 42 -10.23 14.89 4.31
C PHE A 42 -10.28 15.84 3.10
N VAL A 43 -10.38 17.16 3.31
CA VAL A 43 -10.51 18.13 2.22
C VAL A 43 -9.17 18.40 1.51
N VAL A 44 -8.05 18.40 2.23
CA VAL A 44 -6.75 18.77 1.64
C VAL A 44 -5.95 17.53 1.25
N ILE A 45 -5.86 16.54 2.13
CA ILE A 45 -4.92 15.42 1.96
C ILE A 45 -5.54 14.30 1.13
N HIS A 46 -6.83 13.99 1.32
CA HIS A 46 -7.51 12.94 0.55
C HIS A 46 -7.50 13.20 -0.97
N PRO A 47 -7.87 14.40 -1.48
CA PRO A 47 -7.82 14.67 -2.91
C PRO A 47 -6.38 14.81 -3.43
N ARG A 48 -5.44 15.34 -2.65
CA ARG A 48 -4.02 15.41 -3.05
C ARG A 48 -3.40 14.04 -3.23
N LYS A 49 -3.68 13.09 -2.32
CA LYS A 49 -3.25 11.68 -2.46
C LYS A 49 -3.91 11.01 -3.67
N ALA A 50 -5.13 11.38 -4.05
CA ALA A 50 -5.78 10.88 -5.26
C ALA A 50 -5.17 11.50 -6.54
N ALA A 51 -4.91 12.80 -6.56
CA ALA A 51 -4.33 13.52 -7.68
C ALA A 51 -2.89 13.08 -7.97
N LEU A 52 -2.04 12.96 -6.94
CA LEU A 52 -0.67 12.46 -7.09
C LEU A 52 -0.64 11.01 -7.58
N ARG A 53 -1.56 10.16 -7.09
CA ARG A 53 -1.71 8.79 -7.63
C ARG A 53 -2.10 8.78 -9.11
N ARG A 54 -2.96 9.70 -9.55
CA ARG A 54 -3.29 9.85 -10.98
C ARG A 54 -2.09 10.27 -11.82
N LEU A 55 -1.32 11.26 -11.36
CA LEU A 55 -0.10 11.70 -12.05
C LEU A 55 0.98 10.61 -12.09
N TYR A 56 1.17 9.90 -10.99
CA TYR A 56 2.07 8.75 -10.93
C TYR A 56 1.63 7.66 -11.91
N ASN A 57 0.34 7.32 -11.94
CA ASN A 57 -0.20 6.33 -12.88
C ASN A 57 -0.04 6.77 -14.33
N LEU A 58 -0.35 8.04 -14.66
CA LEU A 58 -0.14 8.60 -16.01
C LEU A 58 1.34 8.56 -16.41
N SER A 59 2.24 8.98 -15.52
CA SER A 59 3.68 8.93 -15.74
C SER A 59 4.19 7.50 -15.92
N SER A 60 3.63 6.53 -15.18
CA SER A 60 4.00 5.11 -15.30
C SER A 60 3.54 4.53 -16.63
N THR A 61 2.34 4.88 -17.07
CA THR A 61 1.81 4.43 -18.37
C THR A 61 2.54 5.05 -19.55
N ASP A 62 3.06 6.27 -19.45
CA ASP A 62 3.84 6.88 -20.54
C ASP A 62 5.24 6.27 -20.65
N HIS A 63 5.83 5.80 -19.55
CA HIS A 63 7.17 5.20 -19.58
C HIS A 63 7.18 3.81 -20.24
N LEU A 64 6.11 3.02 -20.08
CA LEU A 64 6.03 1.64 -20.59
C LEU A 64 6.20 1.49 -22.11
N PRO A 65 5.42 2.22 -22.94
CA PRO A 65 5.54 2.14 -24.40
C PRO A 65 6.93 2.53 -24.87
N ASN A 66 7.51 3.56 -24.26
CA ASN A 66 8.86 4.03 -24.59
C ASN A 66 9.92 2.98 -24.27
N THR A 67 9.85 2.34 -23.10
CA THR A 67 10.79 1.27 -22.72
C THR A 67 10.66 0.05 -23.64
N TYR A 68 9.44 -0.37 -23.97
CA TYR A 68 9.22 -1.49 -24.88
C TYR A 68 9.72 -1.17 -26.30
N GLU A 69 9.35 -0.03 -26.87
CA GLU A 69 9.82 0.38 -28.20
C GLU A 69 11.33 0.57 -28.26
N GLN A 70 11.98 0.98 -27.15
CA GLN A 70 13.43 1.07 -27.07
C GLN A 70 14.11 -0.30 -27.02
N ILE A 71 13.48 -1.32 -26.42
CA ILE A 71 14.04 -2.68 -26.34
C ILE A 71 13.85 -3.41 -27.66
N VAL A 72 12.71 -3.23 -28.33
CA VAL A 72 12.43 -3.87 -29.62
C VAL A 72 13.38 -3.31 -30.69
N GLY A 73 14.11 -4.21 -31.36
CA GLY A 73 15.14 -3.86 -32.34
C GLY A 73 16.50 -3.50 -31.74
N SER A 74 16.63 -3.47 -30.41
CA SER A 74 17.91 -3.26 -29.74
C SER A 74 18.74 -4.55 -29.65
N PHE A 75 20.01 -4.41 -29.30
CA PHE A 75 20.93 -5.54 -29.06
C PHE A 75 20.56 -6.37 -27.81
N TRP A 76 19.62 -5.90 -26.98
CA TRP A 76 19.09 -6.64 -25.84
C TRP A 76 17.93 -7.57 -26.21
N GLU A 77 17.33 -7.40 -27.40
CA GLU A 77 16.25 -8.27 -27.84
C GLU A 77 16.77 -9.64 -28.29
N ILE A 78 16.23 -10.69 -27.70
CA ILE A 78 16.54 -12.07 -28.06
C ILE A 78 15.37 -12.63 -28.88
N GLN A 79 15.67 -13.17 -30.06
CA GLN A 79 14.64 -13.81 -30.89
C GLN A 79 14.01 -15.00 -30.16
N ARG A 80 12.68 -15.09 -30.16
CA ARG A 80 11.95 -16.18 -29.47
C ARG A 80 12.38 -17.58 -29.92
N GLY A 81 12.75 -17.76 -31.18
CA GLY A 81 13.26 -19.04 -31.71
C GLY A 81 14.62 -19.46 -31.14
N GLN A 82 15.38 -18.53 -30.54
CA GLN A 82 16.64 -18.81 -29.86
C GLN A 82 16.47 -19.07 -28.36
N LEU A 83 15.25 -18.86 -27.82
CA LEU A 83 14.92 -19.06 -26.42
C LEU A 83 14.21 -20.40 -26.22
N SER A 84 14.67 -21.19 -25.25
CA SER A 84 14.02 -22.43 -24.83
C SER A 84 13.72 -22.38 -23.35
N ILE A 85 12.43 -22.28 -23.00
CA ILE A 85 11.95 -22.23 -21.62
C ILE A 85 11.64 -23.66 -21.17
N SER A 86 12.17 -24.08 -20.02
CA SER A 86 11.82 -25.37 -19.41
C SER A 86 10.69 -25.19 -18.40
N ASN A 87 10.03 -26.29 -18.03
CA ASN A 87 9.00 -26.29 -16.99
C ASN A 87 9.57 -26.28 -15.56
N GLU A 88 10.89 -26.32 -15.39
CA GLU A 88 11.55 -26.29 -14.08
C GLU A 88 11.47 -24.88 -13.49
N LEU A 89 10.69 -24.74 -12.42
CA LEU A 89 10.55 -23.50 -11.65
C LEU A 89 11.77 -23.34 -10.72
N LEU A 90 12.52 -22.27 -10.90
CA LEU A 90 13.66 -21.91 -10.07
C LEU A 90 13.27 -21.00 -8.90
N GLY A 91 12.20 -20.22 -9.05
CA GLY A 91 11.73 -19.33 -8.00
C GLY A 91 10.37 -18.72 -8.30
N ASN A 92 9.66 -18.32 -7.26
CA ASN A 92 8.37 -17.65 -7.35
C ASN A 92 8.37 -16.44 -6.40
N GLY A 93 8.21 -15.24 -6.95
CA GLY A 93 8.29 -13.98 -6.22
C GLY A 93 7.02 -13.15 -6.37
N GLN A 94 7.06 -11.94 -5.79
CA GLN A 94 5.98 -10.97 -5.89
C GLN A 94 5.78 -10.48 -7.34
N PHE A 95 6.87 -10.27 -8.06
CA PHE A 95 6.87 -9.71 -9.43
C PHE A 95 6.71 -10.75 -10.55
N GLY A 96 6.56 -12.04 -10.21
CA GLY A 96 6.43 -13.10 -11.20
C GLY A 96 7.11 -14.40 -10.77
N GLN A 97 7.43 -15.23 -11.76
CA GLN A 97 8.06 -16.53 -11.60
C GLN A 97 9.35 -16.62 -12.41
N VAL A 98 10.31 -17.40 -11.93
CA VAL A 98 11.59 -17.63 -12.60
C VAL A 98 11.65 -19.09 -13.00
N LYS A 99 11.79 -19.36 -14.29
CA LYS A 99 11.95 -20.69 -14.85
C LYS A 99 13.35 -20.88 -15.40
N LYS A 100 13.85 -22.10 -15.38
CA LYS A 100 15.11 -22.43 -16.04
C LYS A 100 14.92 -22.45 -17.55
N GLY A 101 15.94 -22.07 -18.30
CA GLY A 101 15.90 -22.18 -19.74
C GLY A 101 17.28 -22.10 -20.35
N HIS A 102 17.31 -22.03 -21.68
CA HIS A 102 18.52 -21.89 -22.46
C HIS A 102 18.32 -20.84 -23.55
N VAL A 103 19.36 -20.05 -23.81
CA VAL A 103 19.44 -19.17 -24.99
C VAL A 103 20.50 -19.71 -25.93
N LYS A 104 20.21 -19.71 -27.23
CA LYS A 104 21.15 -20.06 -28.28
C LYS A 104 21.89 -18.79 -28.75
N ILE A 105 23.12 -18.59 -28.29
CA ILE A 105 23.99 -17.48 -28.69
C ILE A 105 25.11 -18.05 -29.56
N ASN A 106 25.24 -17.58 -30.81
CA ASN A 106 26.28 -18.04 -31.75
C ASN A 106 26.38 -19.57 -31.89
N GLY A 107 25.24 -20.27 -31.81
CA GLY A 107 25.19 -21.73 -31.89
C GLY A 107 25.36 -22.47 -30.56
N ALA A 108 25.90 -21.82 -29.53
CA ALA A 108 26.07 -22.38 -28.19
C ALA A 108 24.79 -22.24 -27.36
N LYS A 109 24.43 -23.27 -26.58
CA LYS A 109 23.34 -23.23 -25.61
C LYS A 109 23.88 -22.72 -24.27
N VAL A 110 23.43 -21.54 -23.86
CA VAL A 110 23.79 -20.93 -22.58
C VAL A 110 22.62 -21.14 -21.60
N PRO A 111 22.84 -21.77 -20.44
CA PRO A 111 21.80 -21.90 -19.42
C PRO A 111 21.50 -20.53 -18.80
N VAL A 112 20.22 -20.21 -18.67
CA VAL A 112 19.74 -18.93 -18.14
C VAL A 112 18.55 -19.11 -17.20
N ALA A 113 18.34 -18.13 -16.34
CA ALA A 113 17.10 -17.97 -15.60
C ALA A 113 16.19 -17.00 -16.37
N ILE A 114 14.93 -17.40 -16.58
CA ILE A 114 13.94 -16.65 -17.33
C ILE A 114 12.86 -16.19 -16.37
N LYS A 115 12.81 -14.88 -16.12
CA LYS A 115 11.76 -14.26 -15.32
C LYS A 115 10.56 -13.99 -16.23
N SER A 116 9.40 -14.50 -15.84
CA SER A 116 8.13 -14.27 -16.53
C SER A 116 7.07 -13.82 -15.53
N LEU A 117 6.04 -13.16 -16.04
CA LEU A 117 4.82 -12.95 -15.25
C LEU A 117 4.11 -14.29 -14.99
N LYS A 118 3.25 -14.29 -13.97
CA LYS A 118 2.32 -15.39 -13.69
C LYS A 118 1.13 -15.32 -14.63
N ASP A 119 0.40 -16.43 -14.75
CA ASP A 119 -0.76 -16.51 -15.65
C ASP A 119 -1.91 -15.58 -15.20
N ASP A 120 -1.96 -15.24 -13.90
CA ASP A 120 -2.94 -14.35 -13.27
C ASP A 120 -2.43 -12.91 -13.05
N ALA A 121 -1.32 -12.53 -13.69
CA ALA A 121 -0.71 -11.23 -13.49
C ALA A 121 -1.61 -10.07 -13.97
N SER A 122 -1.73 -9.04 -13.12
CA SER A 122 -2.46 -7.81 -13.43
C SER A 122 -1.66 -6.87 -14.34
N ASP A 123 -2.33 -5.86 -14.91
CA ASP A 123 -1.64 -4.83 -15.70
C ASP A 123 -0.68 -3.98 -14.86
N LYS A 124 -0.94 -3.88 -13.56
CA LYS A 124 0.00 -3.29 -12.60
C LYS A 124 1.26 -4.15 -12.47
N ASP A 125 1.13 -5.47 -12.42
CA ASP A 125 2.29 -6.38 -12.33
C ASP A 125 3.14 -6.33 -13.60
N LYS A 126 2.51 -6.21 -14.78
CA LYS A 126 3.22 -5.96 -16.06
C LYS A 126 4.02 -4.67 -16.01
N THR A 127 3.40 -3.62 -15.47
CA THR A 127 4.02 -2.29 -15.36
C THR A 127 5.21 -2.31 -14.40
N ASP A 128 5.02 -2.87 -13.21
CA ASP A 128 6.07 -2.99 -12.20
C ASP A 128 7.22 -3.88 -12.71
N PHE A 129 6.92 -4.94 -13.47
CA PHE A 129 7.94 -5.80 -14.11
C PHE A 129 8.77 -5.07 -15.17
N LEU A 130 8.14 -4.25 -16.03
CA LEU A 130 8.86 -3.48 -17.05
C LEU A 130 9.68 -2.33 -16.45
N ASN A 131 9.22 -1.73 -15.36
CA ASN A 131 9.97 -0.70 -14.62
C ASN A 131 11.24 -1.25 -13.94
N GLU A 132 11.36 -2.56 -13.73
CA GLU A 132 12.60 -3.18 -13.23
C GLU A 132 13.66 -3.32 -14.32
N LEU A 133 13.26 -3.28 -15.60
CA LEU A 133 14.15 -3.42 -16.76
C LEU A 133 14.71 -2.07 -17.27
N SER A 134 14.12 -0.95 -16.83
CA SER A 134 14.51 0.41 -17.21
C SER A 134 15.67 0.96 -16.40
#